data_AF-D3E9Z8-F1
#
_entry.id   AF-D3E9Z8-F1
#
_cell.length_a   1.000
_cell.length_b   1.000
_cell.length_c   1.000
_cell.angle_alpha   90.00
_cell.angle_beta   90.00
_cell.angle_gamma   90.00
#
_symmetry.space_group_name_H-M   'P 1'
#
loop_
_entity.id
_entity.type
_entity.pdbx_description
1 polymer ?
#
loop_
_entity_poly.entity_id
_entity_poly.type
_entity_poly.pdbx_seq_one_letter_code
_entity_poly.pdbx_strand_id
1 'polypeptide(L)'
;MKRYIEFSFYLPFFDLIDETDEVFNLEEIMRQLDIGFNKMELHNQYLSYGEGPHRAGKGDIFVFFKKDDKDSFILIDLFNDFTDQHNMVKLGVRCEIKYDKQIRNILYNIHSGAEIKSKTKESHDDLLKLEINSEDYPKEIRYGDRKYIKNIYYDAL
;
A
#
# COMPACT_ATOMS: atom_id res chain seq x y z
N MET A 1 -1.29 -3.69 -27.14
CA MET A 1 -0.48 -3.50 -25.93
C MET A 1 -1.37 -2.97 -24.84
N LYS A 2 -1.42 -3.60 -23.66
CA LYS A 2 -2.20 -3.11 -22.53
C LYS A 2 -1.60 -1.78 -22.04
N ARG A 3 -2.44 -0.87 -21.54
CA ARG A 3 -2.03 0.39 -20.91
C ARG A 3 -2.45 0.36 -19.45
N TYR A 4 -1.59 0.90 -18.60
CA TYR A 4 -1.77 0.89 -17.17
C TYR A 4 -1.79 2.32 -16.62
N ILE A 5 -2.40 2.46 -15.45
CA ILE A 5 -2.42 3.67 -14.65
C ILE A 5 -2.08 3.29 -13.21
N GLU A 6 -1.39 4.19 -12.53
CA GLU A 6 -0.95 4.03 -11.16
C GLU A 6 -1.50 5.13 -10.28
N PHE A 7 -1.88 4.76 -9.07
CA PHE A 7 -2.35 5.64 -8.02
C PHE A 7 -1.61 5.35 -6.73
N SER A 8 -1.19 6.38 -6.00
CA SER A 8 -0.71 6.17 -4.64
C SER A 8 -0.92 7.37 -3.73
N PHE A 9 -1.07 7.09 -2.45
CA PHE A 9 -1.12 8.10 -1.39
C PHE A 9 -0.79 7.45 -0.05
N TYR A 10 -0.51 8.31 0.93
CA TYR A 10 -0.32 7.92 2.32
C TYR A 10 -1.58 8.26 3.12
N LEU A 11 -1.94 7.37 4.03
CA LEU A 11 -3.01 7.50 5.02
C LEU A 11 -2.65 6.70 6.29
N PRO A 12 -3.23 7.00 7.46
CA PRO A 12 -3.09 6.18 8.65
C PRO A 12 -3.47 4.73 8.36
N PHE A 13 -2.72 3.77 8.93
CA PHE A 13 -3.01 2.35 8.75
C PHE A 13 -4.45 1.99 9.12
N PHE A 14 -4.96 2.52 10.23
CA PHE A 14 -6.33 2.23 10.66
C PHE A 14 -7.36 2.85 9.70
N ASP A 15 -7.14 4.02 9.12
CA ASP A 15 -8.05 4.55 8.08
C ASP A 15 -8.08 3.67 6.80
N LEU A 16 -7.04 2.86 6.56
CA LEU A 16 -6.98 1.91 5.44
C LEU A 16 -7.76 0.62 5.72
N ILE A 17 -7.66 0.09 6.95
CA ILE A 17 -8.20 -1.23 7.31
C ILE A 17 -9.52 -1.16 8.08
N ASP A 18 -9.83 -0.02 8.71
CA ASP A 18 -11.02 0.16 9.51
C ASP A 18 -12.20 0.44 8.57
N GLU A 19 -13.24 -0.35 8.76
CA GLU A 19 -14.42 -0.35 7.93
C GLU A 19 -15.50 0.36 8.72
N THR A 20 -15.81 1.60 8.35
CA THR A 20 -17.07 2.18 8.79
C THR A 20 -18.20 1.32 8.25
N ASP A 21 -19.26 1.14 9.05
CA ASP A 21 -20.31 0.09 8.97
C ASP A 21 -20.98 -0.15 7.59
N GLU A 22 -20.64 0.57 6.53
CA GLU A 22 -21.26 0.47 5.20
C GLU A 22 -20.28 0.44 4.00
N VAL A 23 -18.95 0.59 4.18
CA VAL A 23 -18.02 0.67 3.02
C VAL A 23 -16.70 -0.10 3.20
N PHE A 24 -16.66 -1.32 2.66
CA PHE A 24 -15.48 -2.20 2.58
C PHE A 24 -14.53 -1.79 1.44
N ASN A 25 -13.95 -0.59 1.49
CA ASN A 25 -13.26 0.00 0.34
C ASN A 25 -12.03 -0.82 -0.13
N LEU A 26 -11.21 -1.36 0.78
CA LEU A 26 -10.03 -2.16 0.40
C LEU A 26 -10.44 -3.50 -0.23
N GLU A 27 -11.46 -4.15 0.33
CA GLU A 27 -12.04 -5.37 -0.26
C GLU A 27 -12.67 -5.10 -1.62
N GLU A 28 -13.24 -3.91 -1.83
CA GLU A 28 -13.80 -3.53 -3.11
C GLU A 28 -12.71 -3.37 -4.18
N ILE A 29 -11.53 -2.81 -3.84
CA ILE A 29 -10.37 -2.80 -4.76
C ILE A 29 -9.94 -4.24 -5.10
N MET A 30 -9.80 -5.09 -4.07
CA MET A 30 -9.47 -6.50 -4.20
C MET A 30 -10.43 -7.20 -5.18
N ARG A 31 -11.74 -7.00 -5.00
CA ARG A 31 -12.79 -7.58 -5.84
C ARG A 31 -12.76 -7.06 -7.29
N GLN A 32 -12.57 -5.75 -7.49
CA GLN A 32 -12.51 -5.16 -8.84
C GLN A 32 -11.29 -5.63 -9.63
N LEU A 33 -10.16 -5.84 -8.95
CA LEU A 33 -8.93 -6.28 -9.59
C LEU A 33 -8.77 -7.80 -9.63
N ASP A 34 -9.60 -8.56 -8.93
CA ASP A 34 -9.44 -10.01 -8.74
C ASP A 34 -8.09 -10.32 -8.06
N ILE A 35 -7.83 -9.61 -6.96
CA ILE A 35 -6.63 -9.72 -6.11
C ILE A 35 -7.11 -10.05 -4.70
N GLY A 36 -6.59 -11.13 -4.10
CA GLY A 36 -6.97 -11.56 -2.75
C GLY A 36 -5.76 -11.65 -1.83
N PHE A 37 -5.90 -11.14 -0.62
CA PHE A 37 -4.98 -11.31 0.51
C PHE A 37 -5.76 -11.20 1.83
N ASN A 38 -5.21 -11.73 2.93
CA ASN A 38 -5.90 -11.74 4.20
C ASN A 38 -5.68 -10.43 4.97
N LYS A 39 -6.71 -9.57 5.07
CA LYS A 39 -6.66 -8.33 5.87
C LYS A 39 -6.24 -8.55 7.32
N MET A 40 -6.65 -9.67 7.92
CA MET A 40 -6.26 -10.02 9.30
C MET A 40 -4.76 -10.32 9.39
N GLU A 41 -4.19 -11.00 8.39
CA GLU A 41 -2.74 -11.23 8.33
C GLU A 41 -1.98 -9.92 8.11
N LEU A 42 -2.48 -9.03 7.26
CA LEU A 42 -1.92 -7.68 7.11
C LEU A 42 -1.93 -6.90 8.44
N HIS A 43 -3.04 -6.94 9.17
CA HIS A 43 -3.17 -6.34 10.49
C HIS A 43 -2.18 -6.94 11.50
N ASN A 44 -2.11 -8.27 11.57
CA ASN A 44 -1.17 -8.96 12.47
C ASN A 44 0.29 -8.63 12.11
N GLN A 45 0.62 -8.57 10.81
CA GLN A 45 1.93 -8.19 10.34
C GLN A 45 2.27 -6.75 10.74
N TYR A 46 1.33 -5.81 10.59
CA TYR A 46 1.51 -4.43 11.03
C TYR A 46 1.80 -4.33 12.54
N LEU A 47 1.05 -5.06 13.36
CA LEU A 47 1.28 -5.11 14.81
C LEU A 47 2.61 -5.76 15.19
N SER A 48 3.10 -6.71 14.40
CA SER A 48 4.37 -7.42 14.65
C SER A 48 5.60 -6.49 14.68
N TYR A 49 5.52 -5.31 14.03
CA TYR A 49 6.59 -4.32 14.05
C TYR A 49 6.73 -3.59 15.40
N GLY A 50 5.77 -3.78 16.32
CA GLY A 50 5.74 -3.20 17.66
C GLY A 50 4.70 -2.09 17.79
N GLU A 51 4.69 -1.42 18.94
CA GLU A 51 3.71 -0.37 19.27
C GLU A 51 4.39 0.96 19.64
N GLY A 52 3.68 2.07 19.43
CA GLY A 52 4.14 3.41 19.77
C GLY A 52 5.52 3.73 19.19
N PRO A 53 6.42 4.37 19.97
CA PRO A 53 7.76 4.76 19.51
C PRO A 53 8.64 3.59 19.04
N HIS A 54 8.33 2.35 19.42
CA HIS A 54 9.10 1.17 19.02
C HIS A 54 8.78 0.68 17.60
N ARG A 55 7.70 1.17 16.99
CA ARG A 55 7.36 0.91 15.58
C ARG A 55 8.11 1.84 14.63
N ALA A 56 8.56 3.00 15.11
CA ALA A 56 9.23 4.00 14.28
C ALA A 56 10.48 3.43 13.59
N GLY A 57 10.57 3.64 12.28
CA GLY A 57 11.62 3.10 11.43
C GLY A 57 11.50 1.61 11.15
N LYS A 58 10.30 1.03 11.15
CA LYS A 58 10.03 -0.38 10.81
C LYS A 58 8.85 -0.51 9.86
N GLY A 59 8.79 -1.64 9.18
CA GLY A 59 7.72 -2.02 8.25
C GLY A 59 8.28 -2.38 6.87
N ASP A 60 7.59 -3.29 6.20
CA ASP A 60 7.98 -3.82 4.89
C ASP A 60 6.90 -3.51 3.84
N ILE A 61 7.23 -3.76 2.58
CA ILE A 61 6.30 -3.60 1.46
C ILE A 61 5.65 -4.94 1.12
N PHE A 62 4.35 -4.92 0.91
CA PHE A 62 3.56 -6.06 0.45
C PHE A 62 2.95 -5.72 -0.90
N VAL A 63 3.13 -6.61 -1.87
CA VAL A 63 2.61 -6.45 -3.24
C VAL A 63 1.79 -7.67 -3.59
N PHE A 64 0.55 -7.44 -4.00
CA PHE A 64 -0.41 -8.49 -4.36
C PHE A 64 -0.79 -8.33 -5.83
N PHE A 65 -0.47 -9.33 -6.64
CA PHE A 65 -0.70 -9.30 -8.07
C PHE A 65 -2.03 -9.91 -8.45
N LYS A 66 -2.58 -9.41 -9.56
CA LYS A 66 -3.67 -10.10 -10.24
C LYS A 66 -3.16 -11.40 -10.85
N LYS A 67 -3.87 -12.51 -10.63
CA LYS A 67 -3.46 -13.87 -11.03
C LYS A 67 -3.00 -14.00 -12.49
N ASP A 68 -3.71 -13.36 -13.41
CA ASP A 68 -3.44 -13.42 -14.86
C ASP A 68 -2.77 -12.15 -15.42
N ASP A 69 -2.32 -11.23 -14.55
CA ASP A 69 -1.74 -9.94 -14.95
C ASP A 69 -0.79 -9.38 -13.88
N LYS A 70 0.50 -9.74 -13.96
CA LYS A 70 1.54 -9.27 -13.04
C LYS A 70 1.85 -7.77 -13.15
N ASP A 71 1.27 -7.07 -14.13
CA ASP A 71 1.35 -5.61 -14.23
C ASP A 71 0.19 -4.91 -13.50
N SER A 72 -0.83 -5.65 -13.03
CA SER A 72 -1.89 -5.12 -12.16
C SER A 72 -1.67 -5.60 -10.73
N PHE A 73 -1.57 -4.67 -9.77
CA PHE A 73 -1.29 -5.01 -8.38
C PHE A 73 -1.82 -3.99 -7.38
N ILE A 74 -1.95 -4.44 -6.14
CA ILE A 74 -2.10 -3.61 -4.94
C ILE A 74 -0.77 -3.63 -4.19
N LEU A 75 -0.28 -2.46 -3.80
CA LEU A 75 0.91 -2.25 -2.98
C LEU A 75 0.50 -1.66 -1.64
N ILE A 76 0.99 -2.24 -0.56
CA ILE A 76 0.83 -1.72 0.80
C ILE A 76 2.22 -1.58 1.41
N ASP A 77 2.66 -0.35 1.64
CA ASP A 77 3.91 -0.05 2.32
C ASP A 77 3.64 0.24 3.79
N LEU A 78 3.99 -0.69 4.67
CA LEU A 78 3.79 -0.56 6.12
C LEU A 78 4.92 0.18 6.82
N PHE A 79 5.92 0.69 6.08
CA PHE A 79 7.05 1.39 6.68
C PHE A 79 6.62 2.68 7.38
N ASN A 80 6.72 2.67 8.71
CA ASN A 80 6.52 3.81 9.57
C ASN A 80 7.83 4.60 9.67
N ASP A 81 7.87 5.80 9.09
CA ASP A 81 9.07 6.64 9.11
C ASP A 81 9.52 6.97 10.56
N PHE A 82 10.80 7.24 10.77
CA PHE A 82 11.35 7.59 12.09
C PHE A 82 10.69 8.83 12.70
N THR A 83 10.14 9.70 11.87
CA THR A 83 9.51 10.96 12.26
C THR A 83 8.00 10.96 12.12
N ASP A 84 7.40 9.85 11.70
CA ASP A 84 5.96 9.76 11.49
C ASP A 84 5.22 9.64 12.83
N GLN A 85 4.27 10.57 13.02
CA GLN A 85 3.43 10.68 14.22
C GLN A 85 2.01 10.16 14.00
N HIS A 86 1.66 9.81 12.75
CA HIS A 86 0.31 9.47 12.33
C HIS A 86 0.17 8.02 11.86
N ASN A 87 1.26 7.24 11.89
CA ASN A 87 1.30 5.86 11.43
C ASN A 87 0.83 5.72 9.97
N MET A 88 1.34 6.60 9.13
CA MET A 88 1.07 6.67 7.71
C MET A 88 1.62 5.44 7.02
N VAL A 89 0.76 4.75 6.28
CA VAL A 89 1.11 3.68 5.35
C VAL A 89 0.84 4.16 3.93
N LYS A 90 1.53 3.59 2.95
CA LYS A 90 1.23 3.87 1.55
C LYS A 90 0.27 2.83 1.01
N LEU A 91 -0.82 3.29 0.39
CA LEU A 91 -1.59 2.48 -0.54
C LEU A 91 -1.16 2.84 -1.96
N GLY A 92 -0.79 1.84 -2.74
CA GLY A 92 -0.52 1.94 -4.17
C GLY A 92 -1.40 0.97 -4.94
N VAL A 93 -1.92 1.40 -6.10
CA VAL A 93 -2.66 0.53 -7.01
C VAL A 93 -2.19 0.79 -8.41
N ARG A 94 -1.83 -0.28 -9.12
CA ARG A 94 -1.60 -0.27 -10.57
C ARG A 94 -2.64 -1.14 -11.23
N CYS A 95 -3.33 -0.63 -12.25
CA CYS A 95 -4.35 -1.39 -12.96
C CYS A 95 -4.39 -1.04 -14.45
N GLU A 96 -4.94 -1.96 -15.25
CA GLU A 96 -5.24 -1.67 -16.66
C GLU A 96 -6.24 -0.51 -16.77
N ILE A 97 -6.03 0.38 -17.74
CA ILE A 97 -6.79 1.64 -17.90
C ILE A 97 -8.32 1.44 -18.00
N LYS A 98 -8.79 0.25 -18.40
CA LYS A 98 -10.22 -0.09 -18.44
C LYS A 98 -10.87 -0.10 -17.06
N TYR A 99 -10.09 -0.27 -15.98
CA TYR A 99 -10.56 -0.24 -14.60
C TYR A 99 -10.40 1.13 -13.94
N ASP A 100 -9.76 2.11 -14.60
CA ASP A 100 -9.42 3.43 -14.04
C ASP A 100 -10.60 4.06 -13.29
N LYS A 101 -11.73 4.28 -13.98
CA LYS A 101 -12.89 4.96 -13.39
C LYS A 101 -13.39 4.30 -12.10
N GLN A 102 -13.44 2.97 -12.06
CA GLN A 102 -13.93 2.22 -10.90
C GLN A 102 -12.93 2.31 -9.74
N ILE A 103 -11.66 2.02 -10.02
CA ILE A 103 -10.58 2.04 -9.03
C ILE A 103 -10.38 3.44 -8.46
N ARG A 104 -10.37 4.47 -9.32
CA ARG A 104 -10.26 5.87 -8.93
C ARG A 104 -11.37 6.29 -7.97
N ASN A 105 -12.62 5.88 -8.22
CA ASN A 105 -13.73 6.21 -7.33
C ASN A 105 -13.55 5.56 -5.95
N ILE A 106 -13.12 4.29 -5.90
CA ILE A 106 -12.89 3.59 -4.62
C ILE A 106 -11.72 4.25 -3.86
N LEU A 107 -10.62 4.53 -4.56
CA LEU A 107 -9.46 5.22 -3.99
C LEU A 107 -9.81 6.62 -3.50
N TYR A 108 -10.69 7.34 -4.20
CA TYR A 108 -11.21 8.63 -3.74
C TYR A 108 -12.04 8.48 -2.46
N ASN A 109 -12.84 7.42 -2.31
CA ASN A 109 -13.60 7.18 -1.08
C ASN A 109 -12.67 6.90 0.10
N ILE A 110 -11.67 6.02 -0.08
CA ILE A 110 -10.62 5.76 0.93
C ILE A 110 -9.93 7.07 1.32
N HIS A 111 -9.45 7.81 0.31
CA HIS A 111 -8.73 9.06 0.52
C HIS A 111 -9.60 10.09 1.24
N SER A 112 -10.81 10.34 0.77
CA SER A 112 -11.70 11.35 1.36
C SER A 112 -12.11 11.01 2.80
N GLY A 113 -12.26 9.73 3.13
CA GLY A 113 -12.58 9.24 4.48
C GLY A 113 -11.45 9.36 5.50
N ALA A 114 -10.18 9.29 5.07
CA ALA A 114 -9.04 9.38 5.98
C ALA A 114 -8.91 10.76 6.64
N GLU A 115 -8.64 10.81 7.95
CA GLU A 115 -8.50 12.08 8.70
C GLU A 115 -7.25 12.83 8.23
N ILE A 116 -6.14 12.11 8.13
CA ILE A 116 -4.84 12.61 7.69
C ILE A 116 -4.45 11.89 6.42
N LYS A 117 -3.97 12.62 5.41
CA LYS A 117 -3.63 12.04 4.11
C LYS A 117 -2.66 12.89 3.31
N SER A 118 -1.82 12.22 2.52
CA SER A 118 -1.05 12.91 1.49
C SER A 118 -1.93 13.27 0.30
N LYS A 119 -1.41 14.08 -0.63
CA LYS A 119 -2.02 14.19 -1.97
C LYS A 119 -1.95 12.84 -2.69
N THR A 120 -2.97 12.54 -3.48
CA THR A 120 -2.95 11.43 -4.44
C THR A 120 -1.95 11.72 -5.55
N LYS A 121 -1.07 10.77 -5.81
CA LYS A 121 -0.17 10.75 -6.96
C LYS A 121 -0.75 9.83 -8.02
N GLU A 122 -0.73 10.30 -9.26
CA GLU A 122 -1.17 9.54 -10.43
C GLU A 122 -0.04 9.46 -11.43
N SER A 123 0.11 8.32 -12.11
CA SER A 123 1.15 8.15 -13.13
C SER A 123 0.76 7.18 -14.23
N HIS A 124 1.28 7.44 -15.41
CA HIS A 124 1.31 6.53 -16.56
C HIS A 124 2.73 6.03 -16.88
N ASP A 125 3.71 6.38 -16.04
CA ASP A 125 5.15 6.24 -16.28
C ASP A 125 5.79 5.14 -15.41
N ASP A 126 5.00 4.15 -14.99
CA ASP A 126 5.48 2.96 -14.27
C ASP A 126 6.21 3.27 -12.94
N LEU A 127 5.87 4.36 -12.25
CA LEU A 127 6.49 4.75 -10.97
C LEU A 127 6.36 3.70 -9.88
N LEU A 128 5.16 3.15 -9.65
CA LEU A 128 4.95 2.07 -8.67
C LEU A 128 5.62 0.79 -9.14
N LYS A 129 5.58 0.49 -10.44
CA LYS A 129 6.26 -0.68 -11.00
C LYS A 129 7.78 -0.63 -10.78
N LEU A 130 8.40 0.55 -10.94
CA LEU A 130 9.81 0.76 -10.62
C LEU A 130 10.07 0.61 -9.11
N GLU A 131 9.16 1.10 -8.27
CA GLU A 131 9.31 1.05 -6.82
C GLU A 131 9.33 -0.37 -6.24
N ILE A 132 8.64 -1.32 -6.89
CA ILE A 132 8.58 -2.73 -6.48
C ILE A 132 9.65 -3.61 -7.12
N ASN A 133 10.65 -3.02 -7.80
CA ASN A 133 11.72 -3.81 -8.41
C ASN A 133 12.49 -4.59 -7.34
N SER A 134 12.43 -5.93 -7.40
CA SER A 134 13.07 -6.83 -6.43
C SER A 134 14.58 -6.63 -6.31
N GLU A 135 15.25 -6.18 -7.38
CA GLU A 135 16.71 -5.94 -7.37
C GLU A 135 17.11 -4.79 -6.44
N ASP A 136 16.16 -3.90 -6.12
CA ASP A 136 16.40 -2.78 -5.21
C ASP A 136 16.21 -3.17 -3.74
N TYR A 137 15.82 -4.42 -3.43
CA TYR A 137 15.53 -4.89 -2.08
C TYR A 137 16.45 -6.06 -1.66
N PRO A 138 16.77 -6.18 -0.36
CA PRO A 138 16.28 -5.35 0.74
C PRO A 138 16.96 -3.96 0.80
N LYS A 139 16.21 -2.94 1.23
CA LYS A 139 16.70 -1.55 1.34
C LYS A 139 17.15 -1.25 2.76
N GLU A 140 18.38 -0.76 2.90
CA GLU A 140 18.85 -0.23 4.17
C GLU A 140 18.42 1.22 4.35
N ILE A 141 17.68 1.50 5.43
CA ILE A 141 17.23 2.84 5.82
C ILE A 141 17.99 3.25 7.07
N ARG A 142 18.56 4.46 7.07
CA ARG A 142 19.32 5.02 8.20
C ARG A 142 18.68 6.31 8.71
N TYR A 143 18.65 6.46 10.03
CA TYR A 143 18.26 7.70 10.69
C TYR A 143 19.06 7.90 11.99
N GLY A 144 20.00 8.84 11.97
CA GLY A 144 21.04 8.93 13.00
C GLY A 144 21.79 7.59 13.11
N ASP A 145 21.85 7.03 14.31
CA ASP A 145 22.49 5.73 14.58
C ASP A 145 21.56 4.53 14.36
N ARG A 146 20.28 4.76 14.00
CA ARG A 146 19.32 3.68 13.76
C ARG A 146 19.45 3.19 12.32
N LYS A 147 19.41 1.85 12.17
CA LYS A 147 19.40 1.16 10.89
C LYS A 147 18.22 0.20 10.84
N TYR A 148 17.50 0.22 9.72
CA TYR A 148 16.42 -0.70 9.42
C TYR A 148 16.63 -1.34 8.04
N ILE A 149 16.25 -2.60 7.90
CA ILE A 149 16.27 -3.33 6.63
C ILE A 149 14.82 -3.51 6.20
N LYS A 150 14.43 -2.77 5.15
CA LYS A 150 13.10 -2.82 4.56
C LYS A 150 13.07 -3.87 3.47
N ASN A 151 12.18 -4.84 3.64
CA ASN A 151 11.97 -5.93 2.70
C ASN A 151 10.77 -5.65 1.79
N ILE A 152 10.66 -6.45 0.74
CA ILE A 152 9.48 -6.51 -0.11
C ILE A 152 9.03 -7.97 -0.20
N TYR A 153 7.72 -8.18 -0.10
CA TYR A 153 7.08 -9.49 -0.23
C TYR A 153 6.03 -9.45 -1.34
N TYR A 154 5.95 -10.53 -2.10
CA TYR A 154 5.06 -10.67 -3.24
C TYR A 154 4.09 -11.82 -2.98
N ASP A 155 2.78 -11.56 -3.11
CA ASP A 155 1.70 -12.53 -2.90
C ASP A 155 1.86 -13.34 -1.59
N ALA A 156 2.31 -12.66 -0.55
CA ALA A 156 2.48 -13.19 0.80
C ALA A 156 1.57 -12.41 1.74
N LEU A 157 0.90 -13.13 2.66
CA LEU A 157 -0.29 -12.74 3.45
C LEU A 157 -1.62 -13.03 2.76
#